data_AF-A0A946WS39-F1
#
_entry.id   AF-A0A946WS39-F1
#
_cell.length_a   1.000
_cell.length_b   1.000
_cell.length_c   1.000
_cell.angle_alpha   90.00
_cell.angle_beta   90.00
_cell.angle_gamma   90.00
#
_symmetry.space_group_name_H-M   'P 1'
#
loop_
_entity.id
_entity.type
_entity.pdbx_description
1 polymer ?
#
loop_
_entity_poly.entity_id
_entity_poly.type
_entity_poly.pdbx_seq_one_letter_code
_entity_poly.pdbx_strand_id
1 'polypeptide(L)'
;MSRPKCFVKLRDKLCSKGKTPPTVEFKDIKKMLESIGFTVEPSPRGSHWIALHPDLHTNLQFRDGRITIPVSTGGKDKRMVKGIYLNKICNAITYLEFNKLI
;
A
#
# COMPACT_ATOMS: atom_id res chain seq x y z
N MET A 1 5.17 12.95 -15.25
CA MET A 1 4.54 11.74 -15.84
C MET A 1 3.14 11.60 -15.27
N SER A 2 2.10 11.50 -16.09
CA SER A 2 0.72 11.32 -15.60
C SER A 2 0.55 9.93 -14.99
N ARG A 3 0.11 9.84 -13.73
CA ARG A 3 -0.06 8.57 -13.04
C ARG A 3 -1.10 7.68 -13.77
N PRO A 4 -0.93 6.35 -13.79
CA PRO A 4 -1.88 5.46 -14.45
C PRO A 4 -3.30 5.65 -13.90
N LYS A 5 -4.33 5.66 -14.76
CA LYS A 5 -5.74 5.78 -14.31
C LYS A 5 -6.14 4.69 -13.29
N CYS A 6 -5.51 3.52 -13.37
CA CYS A 6 -5.68 2.41 -12.42
C CYS A 6 -5.16 2.76 -11.01
N PHE A 7 -4.07 3.54 -10.91
CA PHE A 7 -3.52 4.02 -9.65
C PHE A 7 -4.52 4.97 -8.97
N VAL A 8 -5.02 5.97 -9.70
CA VAL A 8 -5.92 7.00 -9.17
C VAL A 8 -7.22 6.37 -8.65
N LYS A 9 -7.83 5.47 -9.43
CA LYS A 9 -9.05 4.75 -9.01
C LYS A 9 -8.85 3.91 -7.75
N LEU A 10 -7.73 3.20 -7.65
CA LEU A 10 -7.46 2.38 -6.48
C LEU A 10 -7.15 3.24 -5.26
N ARG A 11 -6.28 4.26 -5.41
CA ARG A 11 -6.00 5.25 -4.35
C ARG A 11 -7.27 5.89 -3.83
N ASP A 12 -8.12 6.43 -4.71
CA ASP A 12 -9.36 7.08 -4.30
C ASP A 12 -10.28 6.09 -3.56
N LYS A 13 -10.30 4.82 -3.99
CA LYS A 13 -11.05 3.77 -3.28
C LYS A 13 -10.45 3.44 -1.90
N LEU A 14 -9.13 3.48 -1.74
CA LEU A 14 -8.44 3.21 -0.48
C LEU A 14 -8.51 4.41 0.49
N CYS A 15 -8.49 5.63 -0.04
CA CYS A 15 -8.40 6.88 0.71
C CYS A 15 -9.71 7.68 0.78
N SER A 16 -10.80 7.19 0.19
CA SER A 16 -12.11 7.82 0.31
C SER A 16 -12.59 7.76 1.76
N LYS A 17 -12.72 8.93 2.40
CA LYS A 17 -13.30 9.10 3.74
C LYS A 17 -14.59 8.27 3.87
N GLY A 18 -14.53 7.18 4.65
CA GLY A 18 -15.68 6.35 5.02
C GLY A 18 -15.98 5.11 4.16
N LYS A 19 -15.18 4.78 3.13
CA LYS A 19 -15.43 3.59 2.27
C LYS A 19 -14.18 2.77 1.96
N THR A 20 -13.24 2.66 2.90
CA THR A 20 -12.12 1.72 2.72
C THR A 20 -12.70 0.32 2.52
N PRO A 21 -12.42 -0.35 1.38
CA PRO A 21 -12.96 -1.68 1.13
C PRO A 21 -12.50 -2.65 2.22
N PRO A 22 -13.36 -3.62 2.63
CA PRO A 22 -13.04 -4.55 3.70
C PRO A 22 -11.84 -5.44 3.34
N THR A 23 -11.71 -5.77 2.06
CA THR A 23 -10.53 -6.46 1.51
C THR A 23 -10.24 -5.99 0.09
N VAL A 24 -8.96 -6.00 -0.30
CA VAL A 24 -8.48 -5.74 -1.67
C VAL A 24 -7.45 -6.79 -2.04
N GLU A 25 -7.38 -7.14 -3.33
CA GLU A 25 -6.40 -8.09 -3.81
C GLU A 25 -4.97 -7.52 -3.67
N PHE A 26 -4.07 -8.32 -3.10
CA PHE A 26 -2.68 -7.94 -2.87
C PHE A 26 -1.97 -7.55 -4.17
N LYS A 27 -2.29 -8.21 -5.29
CA LYS A 27 -1.71 -7.91 -6.60
C LYS A 27 -1.96 -6.46 -7.02
N ASP A 28 -3.16 -5.95 -6.78
CA ASP A 28 -3.53 -4.57 -7.10
C ASP A 28 -2.78 -3.57 -6.20
N ILE A 29 -2.68 -3.89 -4.90
CA ILE A 29 -1.91 -3.09 -3.93
C ILE A 29 -0.43 -3.05 -4.29
N LYS A 30 0.17 -4.21 -4.59
CA LYS A 30 1.57 -4.33 -4.97
C LYS A 30 1.86 -3.47 -6.20
N LYS A 31 1.07 -3.63 -7.27
CA LYS A 31 1.25 -2.88 -8.52
C LYS A 31 1.09 -1.37 -8.31
N MET A 32 0.15 -0.95 -7.46
CA MET A 32 -0.06 0.45 -7.12
C MET A 32 1.15 1.02 -6.38
N LEU A 33 1.64 0.35 -5.34
CA LEU A 33 2.82 0.76 -4.57
C LEU A 33 4.08 0.85 -5.43
N GLU A 34 4.34 -0.17 -6.25
CA GLU A 34 5.48 -0.17 -7.18
C GLU A 34 5.41 0.98 -8.20
N SER A 35 4.19 1.36 -8.64
CA SER A 35 4.02 2.46 -9.60
C SER A 35 4.34 3.86 -9.04
N ILE A 36 4.47 3.98 -7.71
CA ILE A 36 4.85 5.22 -7.01
C ILE A 36 6.18 5.06 -6.26
N GLY A 37 7.03 4.12 -6.68
CA GLY A 37 8.40 4.02 -6.19
C GLY A 37 8.60 3.17 -4.93
N PHE A 38 7.57 2.46 -4.44
CA PHE A 38 7.79 1.49 -3.36
C PHE A 38 8.44 0.21 -3.90
N THR A 39 9.33 -0.36 -3.10
CA THR A 39 9.81 -1.74 -3.27
C THR A 39 8.99 -2.66 -2.40
N VAL A 40 8.38 -3.71 -2.98
CA VAL A 40 7.46 -4.63 -2.26
C VAL A 40 8.03 -6.04 -2.24
N GLU A 41 8.48 -6.49 -1.07
CA GLU A 41 9.19 -7.76 -0.88
C GLU A 41 8.48 -8.67 0.11
N PRO A 42 8.58 -10.01 -0.05
CA PRO A 42 8.05 -10.93 0.93
C PRO A 42 8.88 -10.87 2.22
N SER A 43 8.22 -10.93 3.37
CA SER A 43 8.92 -11.05 4.65
C SER A 43 9.64 -12.40 4.76
N PRO A 44 10.81 -12.47 5.42
CA PRO A 44 11.51 -13.73 5.67
C PRO A 44 10.66 -14.80 6.39
N ARG A 45 9.67 -14.36 7.17
CA ARG A 45 8.74 -15.26 7.89
C ARG A 45 7.49 -15.64 7.08
N GLY A 46 7.40 -15.23 5.81
CA GLY A 46 6.41 -15.67 4.81
C GLY A 46 4.94 -15.22 5.01
N SER A 47 4.57 -14.71 6.18
CA SER A 47 3.18 -14.37 6.54
C SER A 47 2.73 -12.97 6.13
N HIS A 48 3.63 -12.13 5.64
CA HIS A 48 3.36 -10.75 5.25
C HIS A 48 4.36 -10.27 4.21
N TRP A 49 4.02 -9.16 3.56
CA TRP A 49 4.89 -8.43 2.65
C TRP A 49 5.32 -7.12 3.29
N ILE A 50 6.46 -6.61 2.89
CA ILE A 50 7.03 -5.34 3.35
C ILE A 50 7.11 -4.43 2.14
N ALA A 51 6.46 -3.27 2.22
CA ALA A 51 6.63 -2.20 1.26
C ALA A 51 7.58 -1.15 1.84
N LEU A 52 8.60 -0.80 1.07
CA LEU A 52 9.67 0.14 1.41
C LEU A 52 9.60 1.33 0.48
N HIS A 53 9.70 2.54 1.03
CA HIS A 53 9.88 3.76 0.22
C HIS A 53 10.96 4.63 0.86
N PRO A 54 12.01 5.03 0.12
CA PRO A 54 13.15 5.75 0.69
C PRO A 54 12.71 7.04 1.41
N ASP A 55 11.76 7.77 0.83
CA ASP A 55 11.30 9.04 1.41
C ASP A 55 10.32 8.90 2.59
N LEU A 56 9.91 7.68 2.95
CA LEU A 56 9.16 7.45 4.19
C LEU A 56 10.07 7.29 5.41
N HIS A 57 11.38 7.07 5.23
CA HIS A 57 12.33 6.90 6.34
C HIS A 57 12.41 8.15 7.22
N THR A 58 12.06 9.32 6.67
CA THR A 58 12.04 10.61 7.38
C THR A 58 10.82 10.78 8.27
N ASN A 59 9.81 9.91 8.17
CA ASN A 59 8.58 10.00 8.93
C ASN A 59 8.55 9.01 10.10
N LEU A 60 8.52 9.55 11.33
CA LEU A 60 8.48 8.79 12.59
C LEU A 60 7.31 7.79 12.70
N GLN A 61 6.22 8.01 11.97
CA GLN A 61 5.07 7.08 11.94
C GLN A 61 5.36 5.80 11.14
N PHE A 62 6.34 5.87 10.23
CA PHE A 62 6.78 4.76 9.40
C PHE A 62 8.21 4.40 9.82
N ARG A 63 8.34 3.68 10.94
CA ARG A 63 9.64 3.14 11.42
C ARG A 63 10.40 2.52 10.24
N ASP A 64 11.54 3.11 9.89
CA ASP A 64 12.41 2.72 8.78
C ASP A 64 11.75 2.72 7.38
N GLY A 65 10.74 3.58 7.16
CA GLY A 65 10.03 3.70 5.88
C GLY A 65 9.27 2.43 5.45
N ARG A 66 8.99 1.54 6.43
CA ARG A 66 8.39 0.22 6.20
C ARG A 66 6.89 0.23 6.42
N ILE A 67 6.16 -0.37 5.49
CA ILE A 67 4.75 -0.72 5.64
C ILE A 67 4.62 -2.23 5.61
N THR A 68 4.18 -2.81 6.73
CA THR A 68 3.82 -4.22 6.79
C THR A 68 2.44 -4.43 6.17
N ILE A 69 2.37 -5.33 5.19
CA ILE A 69 1.16 -5.71 4.45
C ILE A 69 0.86 -7.18 4.72
N PRO A 70 0.06 -7.50 5.74
CA PRO A 70 -0.41 -8.86 5.97
C PRO A 70 -1.34 -9.29 4.84
N VAL A 71 -1.04 -10.46 4.30
CA VAL A 71 -1.83 -11.08 3.25
C VAL A 71 -2.52 -12.32 3.83
N SER A 72 -3.83 -12.40 3.65
CA SER A 72 -4.60 -13.61 3.92
C SER A 72 -4.93 -14.28 2.60
N THR A 73 -4.92 -15.61 2.56
CA THR A 73 -5.51 -16.37 1.45
C THR A 73 -7.02 -16.12 1.43
N GLY A 74 -7.48 -15.38 0.42
CA GLY A 74 -8.89 -15.36 0.01
C GLY A 74 -9.14 -16.51 -0.97
N GLY A 75 -10.39 -16.97 -1.07
CA GLY A 75 -10.75 -18.12 -1.91
C GLY A 75 -10.22 -18.02 -3.36
N LYS A 76 -9.88 -19.19 -3.93
CA LYS A 76 -9.24 -19.36 -5.25
C LYS A 76 -7.88 -18.65 -5.39
N ASP A 77 -6.87 -19.06 -4.62
CA ASP A 77 -5.46 -18.63 -4.74
C ASP A 77 -5.20 -17.11 -4.69
N LYS A 78 -6.20 -16.31 -4.32
CA LYS A 78 -6.10 -14.86 -4.25
C LYS A 78 -5.54 -14.46 -2.90
N ARG A 79 -4.49 -13.65 -2.91
CA ARG A 79 -3.97 -13.01 -1.69
C ARG A 79 -4.75 -11.72 -1.47
N MET A 80 -5.34 -11.56 -0.29
CA MET A 80 -6.18 -10.43 0.07
C MET A 80 -5.54 -9.63 1.22
N VAL A 81 -5.65 -8.32 1.17
CA VAL A 81 -5.22 -7.38 2.22
C VAL A 81 -6.46 -6.82 2.91
N LYS A 82 -6.50 -6.88 4.24
CA LYS A 82 -7.63 -6.36 5.04
C LYS A 82 -7.63 -4.83 5.09
N GLY A 83 -8.83 -4.23 5.14
CA GLY A 83 -9.06 -2.78 5.17
C GLY A 83 -8.26 -2.02 6.24
N ILE A 84 -8.03 -2.63 7.41
CA ILE A 84 -7.21 -2.02 8.47
C ILE A 84 -5.78 -1.70 8.03
N TYR A 85 -5.20 -2.50 7.12
CA TYR A 85 -3.86 -2.28 6.57
C TYR A 85 -3.89 -1.35 5.36
N LEU A 86 -5.02 -1.33 4.65
CA LEU A 86 -5.26 -0.38 3.56
C LEU A 86 -5.25 1.08 4.05
N ASN A 87 -5.76 1.35 5.25
CA ASN A 87 -5.66 2.68 5.86
C ASN A 87 -4.20 3.12 6.11
N LYS A 88 -3.32 2.19 6.54
CA LYS A 88 -1.89 2.50 6.72
C LYS A 88 -1.22 2.82 5.39
N ILE A 89 -1.53 2.06 4.36
CA ILE A 89 -1.05 2.30 2.98
C ILE A 89 -1.55 3.67 2.49
N CYS A 90 -2.82 3.98 2.70
CA CYS A 90 -3.38 5.27 2.33
C CYS A 90 -2.68 6.45 3.03
N ASN A 91 -2.41 6.34 4.35
CA ASN A 91 -1.70 7.38 5.08
C ASN A 91 -0.29 7.62 4.52
N ALA A 92 0.42 6.55 4.16
CA ALA A 92 1.74 6.67 3.55
C ALA A 92 1.69 7.36 2.19
N ILE A 93 0.74 6.97 1.33
CA ILE A 93 0.54 7.60 0.02
C ILE A 93 0.19 9.09 0.19
N THR A 94 -0.74 9.40 1.09
CA THR A 94 -1.16 10.78 1.38
C THR A 94 0.02 11.62 1.86
N TYR A 95 0.88 11.05 2.72
CA TYR A 95 2.09 11.74 3.18
C TYR A 95 3.05 12.04 2.03
N LEU A 96 3.33 11.06 1.17
CA LEU A 96 4.21 11.25 0.02
C LEU A 96 3.64 12.28 -0.97
N GLU A 97 2.32 12.26 -1.20
CA GLU A 97 1.63 13.26 -2.03
C GLU A 97 1.71 14.67 -1.41
N PHE A 98 1.47 14.80 -0.11
CA PHE A 98 1.52 16.09 0.59
C PHE A 98 2.91 16.73 0.50
N ASN A 99 3.96 15.91 0.58
CA ASN A 99 5.35 16.35 0.48
C ASN A 99 5.87 16.42 -0.98
N LYS A 100 5.01 16.16 -1.99
CA LYS A 100 5.36 16.15 -3.42
C LYS A 100 6.50 15.18 -3.78
N LEU A 101 6.57 14.05 -3.09
CA LEU A 101 7.56 13.00 -3.30
C LEU A 101 7.14 11.99 -4.39
N ILE A 102 5.85 11.96 -4.74
CA ILE A 102 5.24 11.12 -5.78
C ILE A 102 4.20 11.89 -6.60
#